data_AF-A0AAX0RUJ3-F1
#
_entry.id   AF-A0AAX0RUJ3-F1
#
_cell.length_a   1.000
_cell.length_b   1.000
_cell.length_c   1.000
_cell.angle_alpha   90.00
_cell.angle_beta   90.00
_cell.angle_gamma   90.00
#
_symmetry.space_group_name_H-M   'P 1'
#
loop_
_entity.id
_entity.type
_entity.pdbx_description
1 polymer ?
#
loop_
_entity_poly.entity_id
_entity_poly.type
_entity_poly.pdbx_seq_one_letter_code
_entity_poly.pdbx_strand_id
1 'polypeptide(L)' 'MEREIKSFEVVSGAVVNTISIGREFGGEVVEDIILHDGVFKLFNRKDELITEINLPVVGVKYEYKGGELSA' A
#
# COMPACT_ATOMS: atom_id res chain seq x y z
N MET A 1 -11.23 -14.45 3.98
CA MET A 1 -11.24 -13.33 3.02
C MET A 1 -9.91 -12.64 3.13
N GLU A 2 -9.11 -12.68 2.08
CA GLU A 2 -7.85 -11.93 1.99
C GLU A 2 -8.17 -10.47 1.69
N ARG A 3 -7.45 -9.54 2.34
CA ARG A 3 -7.59 -8.10 2.12
C ARG A 3 -6.27 -7.61 1.56
N GLU A 4 -6.31 -7.03 0.38
CA GLU A 4 -5.13 -6.40 -0.22
C GLU A 4 -5.18 -4.88 0.03
N ILE A 5 -4.03 -4.29 0.36
CA ILE A 5 -3.93 -2.85 0.56
C ILE A 5 -3.86 -2.19 -0.81
N LYS A 6 -4.86 -1.37 -1.15
CA LYS A 6 -4.88 -0.62 -2.41
C LYS A 6 -4.10 0.68 -2.32
N SER A 7 -4.26 1.35 -1.19
CA SER A 7 -3.62 2.64 -0.90
C SER A 7 -3.63 2.93 0.59
N PHE A 8 -2.77 3.86 1.01
CA PHE A 8 -2.77 4.40 2.36
C PHE A 8 -2.35 5.88 2.33
N GLU A 9 -2.69 6.58 3.40
CA GLU A 9 -2.44 8.01 3.56
C GLU A 9 -1.40 8.24 4.66
N VAL A 10 -0.40 9.04 4.35
CA VAL A 10 0.70 9.38 5.26
C VAL A 10 0.79 10.87 5.51
N VAL A 11 1.22 11.23 6.70
CA VAL A 11 1.49 12.63 7.07
C VAL A 11 2.97 12.93 6.91
N SER A 12 3.27 13.95 6.12
CA SER A 12 4.62 14.55 6.00
C SER A 12 4.53 16.03 6.33
N GLY A 13 4.95 16.39 7.55
CA GLY A 13 4.74 17.74 8.08
C GLY A 13 3.25 18.08 8.20
N ALA A 14 2.81 19.12 7.49
CA ALA A 14 1.41 19.56 7.46
C ALA A 14 0.59 18.98 6.27
N VAL A 15 1.19 18.08 5.48
CA VAL A 15 0.60 17.59 4.23
C VAL A 15 0.26 16.10 4.36
N VAL A 16 -0.93 15.72 3.91
CA VAL A 16 -1.35 14.32 3.75
C VAL A 16 -1.07 13.89 2.32
N ASN A 17 -0.33 12.79 2.15
CA ASN A 17 -0.01 12.20 0.85
C ASN A 17 -0.65 10.82 0.74
N THR A 18 -1.20 10.50 -0.43
CA THR A 18 -1.72 9.16 -0.73
C THR A 18 -0.67 8.37 -1.50
N ILE A 19 -0.35 7.18 -1.00
CA ILE A 19 0.45 6.18 -1.70
C ILE A 19 -0.49 5.06 -2.14
N SER A 20 -0.41 4.65 -3.41
CA SER A 20 -1.33 3.66 -3.98
C SER A 20 -0.65 2.78 -5.01
N ILE A 21 -1.16 1.56 -5.17
CA ILE A 21 -0.80 0.67 -6.28
C ILE A 21 -1.04 1.39 -7.63
N GLY A 22 -0.16 1.16 -8.59
CA GLY A 22 -0.17 1.75 -9.93
C GLY A 22 0.38 3.18 -10.00
N ARG A 23 0.98 3.71 -8.93
CA ARG A 23 1.65 5.03 -8.92
C ARG A 23 3.16 4.87 -8.84
N GLU A 24 3.87 5.87 -9.38
CA GLU A 24 5.32 5.94 -9.29
C GLU A 24 5.76 6.42 -7.90
N PHE A 25 6.74 5.74 -7.33
CA PHE A 25 7.43 6.10 -6.11
C PHE A 25 8.92 5.81 -6.28
N GLY A 26 9.78 6.82 -6.10
CA GLY A 26 11.23 6.64 -6.22
C GLY A 26 11.70 6.23 -7.63
N GLY A 27 10.93 6.51 -8.68
CA GLY A 27 11.23 6.11 -10.06
C GLY A 27 10.74 4.73 -10.46
N GLU A 28 10.03 4.02 -9.57
CA GLU A 28 9.44 2.71 -9.84
C GLU A 28 7.94 2.72 -9.63
N VAL A 29 7.20 1.88 -10.36
CA VAL A 29 5.75 1.73 -10.16
C VAL A 29 5.51 0.78 -8.98
N VAL A 30 4.70 1.22 -8.03
CA VAL A 30 4.22 0.41 -6.91
C VAL A 30 3.20 -0.60 -7.44
N GLU A 31 3.52 -1.88 -7.35
CA GLU A 31 2.64 -2.97 -7.78
C GLU A 31 1.99 -3.69 -6.59
N ASP A 32 2.66 -3.70 -5.43
CA ASP A 32 2.11 -4.27 -4.20
C ASP A 32 2.47 -3.46 -2.95
N ILE A 33 1.61 -3.57 -1.94
CA ILE A 33 1.74 -2.90 -0.64
C ILE A 33 1.50 -3.93 0.46
N ILE A 34 2.53 -4.21 1.25
CA ILE A 34 2.47 -5.16 2.36
C ILE A 34 2.65 -4.42 3.68
N LEU A 35 1.83 -4.75 4.68
CA LEU A 35 2.03 -4.34 6.07
C LEU A 35 2.70 -5.48 6.83
N HIS A 36 3.93 -5.25 7.31
CA HIS A 36 4.68 -6.22 8.11
C HIS A 36 5.31 -5.52 9.30
N ASP A 37 5.09 -6.06 10.51
CA ASP A 37 5.56 -5.48 11.78
C ASP A 37 5.22 -3.99 11.95
N GLY A 38 4.04 -3.58 11.46
CA GLY A 38 3.58 -2.19 11.54
C GLY A 38 4.19 -1.26 10.49
N VAL A 39 5.08 -1.75 9.64
CA VAL A 39 5.73 -0.99 8.56
C VAL A 39 5.10 -1.33 7.21
N PHE A 40 4.70 -0.30 6.47
CA PHE A 40 4.22 -0.44 5.10
C PHE A 40 5.42 -0.53 4.15
N LYS A 41 5.43 -1.58 3.32
CA LYS A 41 6.47 -1.88 2.35
C LYS A 41 5.90 -1.84 0.95
N LEU A 42 6.58 -1.15 0.04
CA LEU A 42 6.17 -1.02 -1.36
C LEU A 42 7.02 -1.93 -2.23
N PHE A 43 6.40 -2.67 -3.13
CA PHE A 43 7.09 -3.59 -4.04
C PHE A 43 6.80 -3.27 -5.49
N ASN A 44 7.78 -3.52 -6.36
CA ASN A 44 7.64 -3.37 -7.81
C ASN A 44 7.12 -4.67 -8.46
N ARG A 45 6.99 -4.68 -9.79
CA ARG A 45 6.47 -5.83 -10.57
C ARG A 45 7.32 -7.10 -10.47
N LYS A 46 8.57 -6.98 -10.04
CA LYS A 46 9.52 -8.09 -9.87
C LYS A 46 9.56 -8.60 -8.42
N ASP A 47 8.63 -8.15 -7.58
CA ASP A 47 8.61 -8.40 -6.14
C ASP A 47 9.85 -7.84 -5.41
N GLU A 48 10.52 -6.84 -5.99
CA GLU A 48 11.64 -6.16 -5.35
C GLU A 48 11.11 -5.02 -4.47
N LEU A 49 11.68 -4.89 -3.26
CA LEU A 49 11.34 -3.83 -2.33
C LEU A 49 11.79 -2.48 -2.89
N ILE A 50 10.84 -1.57 -3.13
CA ILE A 50 11.11 -0.18 -3.51
C ILE A 50 11.51 0.60 -2.25
N THR A 51 10.71 0.53 -1.19
CA THR A 51 10.96 1.27 0.05
C THR A 51 10.13 0.77 1.24
N GLU A 52 10.53 1.20 2.43
CA GLU A 52 9.78 1.07 3.67
C GLU A 52 9.29 2.45 4.15
N ILE A 53 8.02 2.55 4.48
CA ILE A 53 7.41 3.81 4.88
C ILE A 53 7.50 3.99 6.39
N ASN A 54 8.32 4.96 6.79
CA ASN A 54 8.54 5.36 8.17
C ASN A 54 7.79 6.66 8.54
N LEU A 55 6.66 6.92 7.87
CA LEU A 55 5.80 8.08 8.11
C LEU A 55 4.54 7.69 8.86
N PRO A 56 3.95 8.57 9.69
CA PRO A 56 2.67 8.32 10.35
C PRO A 56 1.57 8.05 9.31
N VAL A 57 0.92 6.88 9.43
CA VAL A 57 -0.21 6.48 8.58
C VAL A 57 -1.51 6.88 9.26
N VAL A 58 -2.39 7.57 8.53
CA VAL A 58 -3.67 8.10 9.04
C VAL A 58 -4.90 7.42 8.43
N GLY A 59 -4.72 6.71 7.33
CA GLY A 59 -5.80 6.01 6.64
C GLY A 59 -5.29 4.88 5.77
N VAL A 60 -6.04 3.78 5.68
CA VAL A 60 -5.71 2.63 4.83
C VAL A 60 -6.97 2.20 4.08
N LYS A 61 -6.85 2.02 2.77
CA LYS A 61 -7.91 1.52 1.91
C LYS A 61 -7.59 0.10 1.46
N TYR A 62 -8.48 -0.81 1.78
CA TYR A 62 -8.40 -2.20 1.38
C TYR A 62 -9.32 -2.50 0.20
N GLU A 63 -8.91 -3.44 -0.65
CA GLU A 63 -9.75 -4.07 -1.63
C GLU A 63 -10.16 -5.47 -1.15
N TYR A 64 -11.45 -5.79 -1.31
CA TYR A 64 -11.99 -7.10 -1.00
C TYR A 64 -12.05 -7.91 -2.28
N LYS A 65 -11.17 -8.91 -2.40
CA LYS A 65 -11.39 -9.97 -3.39
C LYS A 65 -12.55 -10.80 -2.86
N GLY A 66 -13.74 -10.54 -3.41
CA GLY A 66 -14.98 -11.23 -3.01
C GLY A 66 -14.76 -12.74 -3.11
N GLY A 67 -14.85 -13.43 -1.98
CA GLY A 67 -15.10 -14.86 -2.02
C GLY A 67 -16.46 -15.06 -2.68
N GLU A 68 -16.56 -16.00 -3.62
CA GLU A 68 -17.86 -16.46 -4.12
C GLU A 68 -18.76 -16.71 -2.91
N LEU A 69 -19.82 -15.91 -2.77
CA LEU A 69 -20.94 -16.27 -1.93
C LEU A 69 -21.61 -17.42 -2.68
N SER A 70 -21.20 -18.65 -2.37
CA SER A 70 -21.98 -19.83 -2.72
C SER A 70 -23.38 -19.64 -2.12
N ALA A 71 -24.34 -19.36 -3.00
CA ALA A 71 -25.75 -19.21 -2.70
C ALA A 71 -26.40 -20.54 -2.29
#